data_AF-A0A8J3QD90-F1
#
_entry.id   AF-A0A8J3QD90-F1
#
_cell.length_a   1.000
_cell.length_b   1.000
_cell.length_c   1.000
_cell.angle_alpha   90.00
_cell.angle_beta   90.00
_cell.angle_gamma   90.00
#
_symmetry.space_group_name_H-M   'P 1'
#
loop_
_entity.id
_entity.type
_entity.pdbx_description
1 polymer ?
#
loop_
_entity_poly.entity_id
_entity_poly.type
_entity_poly.pdbx_seq_one_letter_code
_entity_poly.pdbx_strand_id
1 'polypeptide(L)'
;MLCHACHVHLRRDHPYCLHCGTLRRGTQVESFAPPQLRWENASLSLVKAVTTIGRGDDNDVVIKDASVSRAHARVIRTDRGFLVEDLNSFNGTSVGGQLLRGGNALLSDEAELHIGDVPVTFAQPRDVAIGGKTIVRGTEKAPIEIVVPTAQEPLKSTPRRRGHWALKQVPDDRGEQKWVLRNTRSGRYLELDERDVFLWERLDGYNTVRDLLFFYAQRYGELALPRIERTLRTFADLDLVTGVFGHESRKQRRLLKTLLQPELSIKGLDPLFARIYRSFGWWFFSRPGVIALWVLIGAGLFGMWVASGHQKLFHTAGAGAFGAVAVGAGYLIALIIHESAHALAVKSYGRKVTRGGFMLMLGMPLAFVDTSDMWFGSRWSRIVVTISGPLSTAGIAGACALYAAYATPGQLSAMAYQLAFGLYLNTAYNLNPLMPLDGYQAMADALRMPRLREQATAYFTKGFWADLRKGHRPGWRQIGMAAYGFTAVAGLAVFVVLAFLMWRDRLGGLVRDHLPPGIDIVVVTLGIGIVLFPIWYRMIRKLILFVKRRPKEVPAT
;
A
#
# COMPACT_ATOMS: atom_id res chain seq x y z
N MET A 1 20.66 5.89 3.35
CA MET A 1 21.18 6.59 4.53
C MET A 1 20.09 7.50 5.03
N LEU A 2 19.93 7.66 6.34
CA LEU A 2 18.89 8.53 6.89
C LEU A 2 19.39 9.97 6.95
N CYS A 3 18.47 10.92 6.79
CA CYS A 3 18.73 12.33 7.02
C CYS A 3 19.07 12.53 8.51
N HIS A 4 20.11 13.29 8.82
CA HIS A 4 20.51 13.51 10.21
C HIS A 4 19.56 14.43 11.00
N ALA A 5 18.63 15.10 10.31
CA ALA A 5 17.66 16.01 10.91
C ALA A 5 16.27 15.37 11.04
N CYS A 6 15.69 14.91 9.93
CA CYS A 6 14.35 14.34 9.92
C CYS A 6 14.30 12.80 9.95
N HIS A 7 15.46 12.12 9.94
CA HIS A 7 15.60 10.67 9.89
C HIS A 7 14.93 9.97 8.69
N VAL A 8 14.46 10.69 7.67
CA VAL A 8 13.91 10.10 6.44
C VAL A 8 15.04 9.63 5.51
N HIS A 9 14.80 8.54 4.77
CA HIS A 9 15.74 8.03 3.77
C HIS A 9 16.13 9.10 2.74
N LEU A 10 17.42 9.42 2.71
CA LEU A 10 18.03 10.29 1.71
C LEU A 10 18.25 9.54 0.40
N ARG A 11 17.92 10.26 -0.68
CA ARG A 11 18.38 9.97 -2.04
C ARG A 11 19.85 10.40 -2.17
N ARG A 12 20.70 9.50 -2.67
CA ARG A 12 22.17 9.74 -2.73
C ARG A 12 22.56 10.70 -3.85
N ASP A 13 21.68 10.80 -4.84
CA ASP A 13 21.66 11.68 -6.00
C ASP A 13 21.45 13.15 -5.64
N HIS A 14 21.00 13.48 -4.42
CA HIS A 14 20.74 14.86 -4.01
C HIS A 14 21.63 15.32 -2.85
N PRO A 15 22.15 16.57 -2.88
CA PRO A 15 22.98 17.14 -1.83
C PRO A 15 22.19 17.57 -0.59
N TYR A 16 20.85 17.61 -0.64
CA TYR A 16 19.96 17.91 0.48
C TYR A 16 18.85 16.87 0.60
N CYS A 17 18.18 16.87 1.76
CA CYS A 17 17.02 16.06 2.01
C CYS A 17 15.80 16.63 1.30
N LEU A 18 15.19 15.87 0.38
CA LEU A 18 13.94 16.27 -0.30
C LEU A 18 12.73 16.38 0.64
N HIS A 19 12.84 15.93 1.89
CA HIS A 19 11.76 16.00 2.86
C HIS A 19 11.85 17.27 3.73
N CYS A 20 13.03 17.61 4.24
CA CYS A 20 13.21 18.75 5.16
C CYS A 20 14.14 19.85 4.65
N GLY A 21 14.79 19.68 3.49
CA GLY A 21 15.74 20.65 2.93
C GLY A 21 17.12 20.67 3.58
N THR A 22 17.36 19.90 4.64
CA THR A 22 18.68 19.86 5.31
C THR A 22 19.77 19.31 4.38
N LEU A 23 20.90 20.00 4.29
CA LEU A 23 22.07 19.54 3.55
C LEU A 23 22.59 18.20 4.06
N ARG A 24 23.10 17.38 3.15
CA ARG A 24 23.82 16.16 3.49
C ARG A 24 25.18 16.53 4.10
N ARG A 25 25.54 15.88 5.21
CA ARG A 25 26.85 16.05 5.86
C ARG A 25 27.97 15.76 4.86
N GLY A 26 28.95 16.66 4.78
CA GLY A 26 30.12 16.53 3.93
C GLY A 26 29.87 16.86 2.45
N THR A 27 28.74 17.45 2.08
CA THR A 27 28.48 17.92 0.71
C THR A 27 28.66 19.43 0.64
N GLN A 28 29.65 19.88 -0.13
CA GLN A 28 29.80 21.28 -0.51
C GLN A 28 28.93 21.53 -1.74
N VAL A 29 28.11 22.59 -1.69
CA VAL A 29 27.15 22.89 -2.75
C VAL A 29 27.70 24.07 -3.55
N GLU A 30 28.50 23.77 -4.57
CA GLU A 30 28.98 24.78 -5.52
C GLU A 30 28.05 24.93 -6.74
N SER A 31 27.16 23.97 -7.01
CA SER A 31 26.39 23.93 -8.27
C SER A 31 24.91 23.50 -8.18
N PHE A 32 24.31 23.45 -6.99
CA PHE A 32 22.88 23.17 -6.87
C PHE A 32 22.09 24.44 -6.59
N ALA A 33 20.99 24.62 -7.32
CA ALA A 33 20.06 25.70 -7.03
C ALA A 33 19.59 25.57 -5.56
N PRO A 34 19.62 26.64 -4.76
CA PRO A 34 19.08 26.65 -3.41
C PRO A 34 17.54 26.63 -3.44
N PRO A 35 16.87 26.22 -2.35
CA PRO A 35 15.43 26.42 -2.17
C PRO A 35 15.05 27.88 -2.44
N GLN A 36 13.88 28.09 -3.04
CA GLN A 36 13.41 29.41 -3.44
C GLN A 36 12.09 29.75 -2.75
N LEU A 37 11.93 31.02 -2.39
CA LEU A 37 10.61 31.61 -2.22
C LEU A 37 10.16 32.16 -3.57
N ARG A 38 8.92 31.87 -3.94
CA ARG A 38 8.27 32.37 -5.15
C ARG A 38 7.03 33.15 -4.76
N TRP A 39 6.89 34.36 -5.28
CA TRP A 39 5.70 35.19 -5.07
C TRP A 39 5.43 35.94 -6.37
N GLU A 40 4.17 35.94 -6.80
CA GLU A 40 3.76 36.53 -8.07
C GLU A 40 4.65 36.04 -9.25
N ASN A 41 5.45 36.94 -9.84
CA ASN A 41 6.41 36.67 -10.93
C ASN A 41 7.88 36.71 -10.48
N ALA A 42 8.14 36.83 -9.18
CA ALA A 42 9.48 36.93 -8.62
C ALA A 42 9.87 35.65 -7.86
N SER A 43 11.18 35.41 -7.77
CA SER A 43 11.72 34.32 -6.97
C SER A 43 13.03 34.73 -6.32
N LEU A 44 13.22 34.36 -5.05
CA LEU A 44 14.47 34.56 -4.33
C LEU A 44 15.01 33.22 -3.84
N SER A 45 16.27 32.96 -4.19
CA SER A 45 17.09 31.87 -3.70
C SER A 45 17.46 32.08 -2.22
N LEU A 46 17.06 31.14 -1.36
CA LEU A 46 17.34 31.15 0.08
C LEU A 46 18.76 30.67 0.39
N VAL A 47 19.74 31.53 0.10
CA VAL A 47 21.16 31.26 0.34
C VAL A 47 21.59 31.69 1.75
N LYS A 48 20.99 32.77 2.27
CA LYS A 48 21.34 33.37 3.57
C LYS A 48 20.85 32.50 4.74
N ALA A 49 21.52 32.63 5.89
CA ALA A 49 21.12 31.95 7.13
C ALA A 49 19.75 32.45 7.64
N VAL A 50 19.48 33.74 7.45
CA VAL A 50 18.20 34.37 7.71
C VAL A 50 17.83 35.18 6.47
N THR A 51 16.58 35.06 6.04
CA THR A 51 16.01 35.83 4.94
C THR A 51 14.78 36.58 5.45
N THR A 52 14.80 37.92 5.40
CA THR A 52 13.69 38.75 5.89
C THR A 52 12.66 39.02 4.80
N ILE A 53 11.39 39.11 5.19
CA ILE A 53 10.24 39.34 4.30
C ILE A 53 9.40 40.49 4.84
N GLY A 54 9.11 41.47 4.00
CA GLY A 54 8.26 42.60 4.38
C GLY A 54 8.05 43.61 3.25
N ARG A 55 7.31 44.68 3.56
CA ARG A 55 7.04 45.78 2.62
C ARG A 55 8.16 46.84 2.58
N GLY A 56 8.95 46.90 3.66
CA GLY A 56 10.10 47.80 3.76
C GLY A 56 11.20 47.39 2.77
N ASP A 57 11.87 48.38 2.19
CA ASP A 57 12.95 48.19 1.22
C ASP A 57 14.24 47.60 1.83
N ASP A 58 14.29 47.49 3.15
CA ASP A 58 15.34 46.89 3.95
C ASP A 58 15.23 45.36 4.07
N ASN A 59 14.16 44.75 3.55
CA ASN A 59 14.00 43.29 3.56
C ASN A 59 14.66 42.61 2.37
N ASP A 60 15.07 41.35 2.54
CA ASP A 60 15.58 40.53 1.44
C ASP A 60 14.51 40.21 0.40
N VAL A 61 13.28 39.96 0.86
CA VAL A 61 12.09 39.77 0.04
C VAL A 61 11.15 40.95 0.28
N VAL A 62 11.10 41.85 -0.71
CA VAL A 62 10.25 43.05 -0.65
C VAL A 62 8.94 42.77 -1.37
N ILE A 63 7.83 42.80 -0.62
CA ILE A 63 6.47 42.62 -1.15
C ILE A 63 5.70 43.94 -0.96
N LYS A 64 5.45 44.65 -2.07
CA LYS A 64 4.81 45.98 -2.06
C LYS A 64 3.28 45.88 -2.03
N ASP A 65 2.75 45.24 -0.99
CA ASP A 65 1.31 45.09 -0.79
C ASP A 65 0.85 45.70 0.54
N ALA A 66 -0.33 46.32 0.56
CA ALA A 66 -0.85 47.02 1.74
C ALA A 66 -1.13 46.09 2.93
N SER A 67 -1.41 44.81 2.68
CA SER A 67 -1.61 43.79 3.71
C SER A 67 -0.29 43.35 4.38
N VAL A 68 0.87 43.71 3.82
CA VAL A 68 2.19 43.30 4.30
C VAL A 68 2.82 44.37 5.19
N SER A 69 3.31 43.94 6.35
CA SER A 69 3.95 44.79 7.36
C SER A 69 5.37 45.18 6.91
N ARG A 70 5.93 46.28 7.43
CA ARG A 70 7.27 46.74 7.03
C ARG A 70 8.34 45.65 7.23
N ALA A 71 8.37 45.03 8.40
CA ALA A 71 9.03 43.75 8.65
C ALA A 71 7.93 42.77 9.07
N HIS A 72 7.67 41.74 8.27
CA HIS A 72 6.49 40.90 8.45
C HIS A 72 6.85 39.50 8.93
N ALA A 73 7.82 38.85 8.28
CA ALA A 73 8.26 37.51 8.61
C ALA A 73 9.74 37.34 8.31
N ARG A 74 10.32 36.25 8.79
CA ARG A 74 11.64 35.80 8.35
C ARG A 74 11.68 34.30 8.15
N VAL A 75 12.47 33.87 7.19
CA VAL A 75 12.80 32.46 6.99
C VAL A 75 14.20 32.22 7.53
N ILE A 76 14.29 31.36 8.53
CA ILE A 76 15.54 30.97 9.19
C ILE A 76 15.93 29.59 8.68
N ARG A 77 17.18 29.48 8.23
CA ARG A 77 17.79 28.20 7.92
C ARG A 77 18.30 27.57 9.22
N THR A 78 17.71 26.45 9.59
CA THR A 78 18.07 25.66 10.78
C THR A 78 18.69 24.33 10.37
N ASP A 79 19.22 23.59 11.35
CA ASP A 79 19.63 22.19 11.21
C ASP A 79 18.44 21.29 10.81
N ARG A 80 17.22 21.64 11.21
CA ARG A 80 15.98 20.90 10.94
C ARG A 80 15.31 21.22 9.61
N GLY A 81 15.80 22.22 8.88
CA GLY A 81 15.22 22.70 7.62
C GLY A 81 15.01 24.21 7.61
N PHE A 82 14.08 24.69 6.80
CA PHE A 82 13.70 26.10 6.77
C PHE A 82 12.50 26.32 7.68
N LEU A 83 12.60 27.33 8.55
CA LEU A 83 11.57 27.69 9.49
C LEU A 83 11.11 29.10 9.16
N VAL A 84 9.80 29.29 8.97
CA VAL A 84 9.22 30.62 8.88
C VAL A 84 8.78 31.06 10.27
N GLU A 85 9.07 32.31 10.60
CA GLU A 85 8.70 32.96 11.85
C GLU A 85 7.98 34.26 11.52
N ASP A 86 6.80 34.45 12.10
CA ASP A 86 6.05 35.69 12.01
C ASP A 86 6.60 36.71 12.99
N LEU A 87 6.93 37.92 12.52
CA LEU A 87 7.53 38.98 13.35
C LEU A 87 6.43 39.84 14.00
N ASN A 88 5.41 39.21 14.57
CA ASN A 88 4.20 39.85 15.11
C ASN A 88 3.56 40.82 14.09
N SER A 89 3.37 40.32 12.87
CA SER A 89 2.81 41.13 11.80
C SER A 89 1.32 41.43 12.02
N PHE A 90 0.82 42.52 11.42
CA PHE A 90 -0.56 42.96 11.65
C PHE A 90 -1.62 41.96 11.14
N ASN A 91 -1.44 41.47 9.92
CA ASN A 91 -2.35 40.50 9.29
C ASN A 91 -1.94 39.03 9.55
N GLY A 92 -0.74 38.81 10.10
CA GLY A 92 -0.21 37.49 10.40
C GLY A 92 0.36 36.76 9.17
N THR A 93 1.26 35.83 9.45
CA THR A 93 1.73 34.82 8.49
C THR A 93 0.94 33.52 8.66
N SER A 94 0.54 32.87 7.57
CA SER A 94 -0.05 31.52 7.62
C SER A 94 0.71 30.52 6.74
N VAL A 95 0.68 29.24 7.12
CA VAL A 95 1.30 28.13 6.36
C VAL A 95 0.26 27.02 6.18
N GLY A 96 -0.04 26.66 4.92
CA GLY A 96 -1.04 25.64 4.60
C GLY A 96 -2.44 25.94 5.17
N GLY A 97 -2.78 27.24 5.30
CA GLY A 97 -4.04 27.72 5.88
C GLY A 97 -4.06 27.87 7.40
N GLN A 98 -2.98 27.55 8.12
CA GLN A 98 -2.89 27.73 9.58
C GLN A 98 -2.10 29.00 9.92
N LEU A 99 -2.72 29.94 10.66
CA LEU A 99 -2.08 31.19 11.09
C LEU A 99 -1.05 30.96 12.20
N LEU A 100 0.09 31.66 12.13
CA LEU A 100 1.20 31.50 13.07
C LEU A 100 1.18 32.49 14.25
N ARG A 101 0.53 33.67 14.13
CA ARG A 101 0.45 34.76 15.15
C ARG A 101 1.66 34.84 16.11
N GLY A 102 2.81 35.29 15.62
CA GLY A 102 4.05 35.40 16.41
C GLY A 102 4.78 34.07 16.71
N GLY A 103 4.26 32.95 16.22
CA GLY A 103 4.90 31.64 16.28
C GLY A 103 5.74 31.32 15.05
N ASN A 104 6.19 30.07 14.98
CA ASN A 104 6.99 29.56 13.86
C ASN A 104 6.49 28.23 13.32
N ALA A 105 6.86 27.92 12.07
CA ALA A 105 6.54 26.65 11.43
C ALA A 105 7.67 26.18 10.51
N LEU A 106 7.87 24.86 10.46
CA LEU A 106 8.82 24.24 9.52
C LEU A 106 8.21 24.17 8.12
N LEU A 107 8.96 24.56 7.10
CA LEU A 107 8.54 24.55 5.70
C LEU A 107 8.85 23.20 5.02
N SER A 108 7.84 22.65 4.36
CA SER A 108 7.98 21.51 3.44
C SER A 108 8.01 22.01 1.99
N ASP A 109 8.52 21.19 1.07
CA ASP A 109 8.49 21.49 -0.37
C ASP A 109 7.05 21.76 -0.86
N GLU A 110 6.90 22.77 -1.73
CA GLU A 110 5.62 23.33 -2.20
C GLU A 110 4.70 23.83 -1.07
N ALA A 111 5.26 24.23 0.07
CA ALA A 111 4.47 24.85 1.13
C ALA A 111 3.94 26.21 0.67
N GLU A 112 2.62 26.37 0.75
CA GLU A 112 1.93 27.63 0.50
C GLU A 112 1.90 28.45 1.80
N LEU A 113 2.58 29.59 1.76
CA LEU A 113 2.54 30.61 2.80
C LEU A 113 1.63 31.75 2.35
N HIS A 114 0.94 32.38 3.29
CA HIS A 114 0.38 33.71 3.08
C HIS A 114 1.09 34.70 3.99
N ILE A 115 1.63 35.75 3.38
CA ILE A 115 2.27 36.89 4.04
C ILE A 115 1.28 38.04 3.89
N GLY A 116 0.47 38.30 4.92
CA GLY A 116 -0.77 39.05 4.74
C GLY A 116 -1.70 38.33 3.76
N ASP A 117 -2.15 39.02 2.71
CA ASP A 117 -3.01 38.46 1.67
C ASP A 117 -2.20 37.88 0.49
N VAL A 118 -0.88 38.07 0.47
CA VAL A 118 -0.03 37.67 -0.65
C VAL A 118 0.40 36.21 -0.53
N PRO A 119 0.08 35.35 -1.51
CA PRO A 119 0.55 33.96 -1.52
C PRO A 119 2.03 33.90 -1.90
N VAL A 120 2.81 33.20 -1.07
CA VAL A 120 4.22 32.93 -1.27
C VAL A 120 4.43 31.42 -1.22
N THR A 121 5.07 30.84 -2.22
CA THR A 121 5.35 29.41 -2.28
C THR A 121 6.82 29.14 -1.93
N PHE A 122 7.07 28.22 -1.01
CA PHE A 122 8.41 27.68 -0.79
C PHE A 122 8.62 26.47 -1.71
N ALA A 123 9.57 26.58 -2.63
CA ALA A 123 9.87 25.54 -3.62
C ALA A 123 11.32 25.07 -3.49
N GLN A 124 11.53 23.76 -3.34
CA GLN A 124 12.85 23.17 -3.48
C GLN A 124 13.11 22.85 -4.97
N PRO A 125 14.31 23.12 -5.49
CA PRO A 125 14.60 22.85 -6.89
C PRO A 125 14.49 21.36 -7.19
N ARG A 126 13.80 21.04 -8.29
CA ARG A 126 13.66 19.68 -8.80
C ARG A 126 14.38 19.60 -10.13
N ASP A 127 15.47 18.84 -10.20
CA ASP A 127 16.11 18.55 -11.48
C ASP A 127 15.18 17.74 -12.38
N VAL A 128 15.23 18.02 -13.68
CA VAL A 128 14.36 17.46 -14.73
C VAL A 128 14.46 15.92 -14.84
N ALA A 129 15.48 15.30 -14.24
CA ALA A 129 15.63 13.85 -14.11
C ALA A 129 14.67 13.21 -13.06
N ILE A 130 13.98 14.04 -12.27
CA ILE A 130 12.92 13.61 -11.37
C ILE A 130 11.68 13.33 -12.22
N GLY A 131 11.30 12.05 -12.26
CA GLY A 131 10.18 11.50 -13.04
C GLY A 131 9.06 12.51 -13.29
N GLY A 132 8.71 12.62 -14.57
CA GLY A 132 7.94 13.70 -15.18
C GLY A 132 6.85 14.29 -14.27
N LYS A 133 6.74 15.63 -14.34
CA LYS A 133 5.71 16.47 -13.73
C LYS A 133 4.58 15.62 -13.13
N THR A 134 4.48 15.57 -11.81
CA THR A 134 3.22 15.13 -11.19
C THR A 134 2.21 16.22 -11.50
N ILE A 135 1.57 16.13 -12.66
CA ILE A 135 0.43 16.96 -13.01
C ILE A 135 -0.73 16.38 -12.20
N VAL A 136 -0.91 16.85 -10.97
CA VAL A 136 -2.18 16.67 -10.26
C VAL A 136 -3.19 17.57 -10.98
N ARG A 137 -3.86 17.03 -12.00
CA ARG A 137 -5.10 17.63 -12.50
C ARG A 137 -6.19 17.34 -11.47
N GLY A 138 -6.99 18.34 -11.10
CA GLY A 138 -8.27 18.13 -10.40
C GLY A 138 -8.36 18.51 -8.92
N THR A 139 -7.95 19.72 -8.52
CA THR A 139 -8.39 20.34 -7.24
C THR A 139 -9.42 21.43 -7.45
N GLU A 140 -10.29 21.31 -8.46
CA GLU A 140 -11.43 22.21 -8.58
C GLU A 140 -12.52 21.81 -7.59
N LYS A 141 -12.91 22.76 -6.72
CA LYS A 141 -14.14 22.70 -5.93
C LYS A 141 -15.32 22.70 -6.91
N ALA A 142 -15.80 21.53 -7.30
CA ALA A 142 -17.07 21.41 -7.99
C ALA A 142 -18.20 21.80 -7.02
N PRO A 143 -19.13 22.71 -7.40
CA PRO A 143 -20.30 23.01 -6.59
C PRO A 143 -21.11 21.73 -6.35
N ILE A 144 -21.48 21.51 -5.09
CA ILE A 144 -22.29 20.36 -4.67
C ILE A 144 -23.72 20.62 -5.11
N GLU A 145 -24.10 20.11 -6.28
CA GLU A 145 -25.49 20.03 -6.71
C GLU A 145 -26.09 18.70 -6.23
N ILE A 146 -27.15 18.81 -5.43
CA ILE A 146 -27.97 17.68 -5.01
C ILE A 146 -28.90 17.35 -6.19
N VAL A 147 -28.48 16.42 -7.05
CA VAL A 147 -29.33 15.91 -8.13
C VAL A 147 -30.25 14.83 -7.56
N VAL A 148 -31.55 15.11 -7.56
CA VAL A 148 -32.62 14.15 -7.27
C VAL A 148 -32.66 13.13 -8.41
N PRO A 149 -32.63 11.80 -8.15
CA PRO A 149 -32.56 10.82 -9.21
C PRO A 149 -33.94 10.64 -9.86
N THR A 150 -34.11 11.18 -11.07
CA THR A 150 -35.18 10.77 -11.97
C THR A 150 -34.75 9.50 -12.71
N ALA A 151 -35.63 8.50 -12.76
CA ALA A 151 -35.37 7.23 -13.44
C ALA A 151 -35.15 7.47 -14.96
N GLN A 152 -33.91 7.40 -15.42
CA GLN A 152 -33.54 7.46 -16.83
C GLN A 152 -32.78 6.19 -17.23
N GLU A 153 -33.02 5.69 -18.44
CA GLU A 153 -32.34 4.52 -19.04
C GLU A 153 -30.80 4.61 -18.96
N PRO A 154 -30.06 3.48 -18.86
CA PRO A 154 -28.61 3.46 -18.65
C PRO A 154 -27.79 4.23 -19.70
N LEU A 155 -28.31 4.38 -20.92
CA LEU A 155 -27.67 5.15 -22.00
C LEU A 155 -27.84 6.67 -21.86
N LYS A 156 -28.87 7.12 -21.14
CA LYS A 156 -29.20 8.54 -20.94
C LYS A 156 -28.57 9.13 -19.68
N SER A 157 -28.01 8.29 -18.80
CA SER A 157 -27.38 8.78 -17.57
C SER A 157 -26.16 9.65 -17.89
N THR A 158 -26.00 10.77 -17.19
CA THR A 158 -24.90 11.73 -17.31
C THR A 158 -23.94 11.61 -16.12
N PRO A 159 -22.93 10.72 -16.19
CA PRO A 159 -21.99 10.53 -15.09
C PRO A 159 -21.10 11.76 -14.90
N ARG A 160 -20.99 12.24 -13.66
CA ARG A 160 -20.20 13.41 -13.27
C ARG A 160 -19.13 13.07 -12.25
N ARG A 161 -17.90 13.58 -12.41
CA ARG A 161 -16.83 13.47 -11.40
C ARG A 161 -17.22 14.19 -10.11
N ARG A 162 -17.00 13.53 -8.97
CA ARG A 162 -17.02 14.19 -7.66
C ARG A 162 -15.73 15.01 -7.48
N GLY A 163 -15.76 16.04 -6.64
CA GLY A 163 -14.54 16.74 -6.21
C GLY A 163 -13.62 15.84 -5.36
N HIS A 164 -12.41 16.32 -5.04
CA HIS A 164 -11.45 15.65 -4.15
C HIS A 164 -10.84 14.36 -4.72
N TRP A 165 -10.19 14.47 -5.87
CA TRP A 165 -9.39 13.40 -6.47
C TRP A 165 -8.01 13.90 -6.89
N ALA A 166 -7.07 13.00 -7.06
CA ALA A 166 -5.74 13.30 -7.60
C ALA A 166 -5.36 12.21 -8.60
N LEU A 167 -5.11 12.59 -9.85
CA LEU A 167 -4.62 11.67 -10.88
C LEU A 167 -3.11 11.88 -11.04
N LYS A 168 -2.33 10.79 -10.96
CA LYS A 168 -0.88 10.81 -11.22
C LYS A 168 -0.56 9.88 -12.39
N GLN A 169 0.18 10.40 -13.35
CA GLN A 169 0.81 9.58 -14.37
C GLN A 169 2.07 8.91 -13.77
N VAL A 170 2.16 7.59 -13.90
CA VAL A 170 3.30 6.80 -13.48
C VAL A 170 4.03 6.36 -14.75
N PRO A 171 5.25 6.85 -15.00
CA PRO A 171 6.03 6.36 -16.13
C PRO A 171 6.34 4.88 -15.92
N ASP A 172 5.87 4.03 -16.83
CA ASP A 172 6.33 2.64 -16.93
C ASP A 172 7.57 2.62 -17.83
N ASP A 173 8.64 1.99 -17.35
CA ASP A 173 9.90 1.80 -18.10
C ASP A 173 9.70 0.93 -19.37
N ARG A 174 8.49 0.36 -19.57
CA ARG A 174 8.10 -0.43 -20.76
C ARG A 174 7.41 0.39 -21.87
N GLY A 175 7.22 1.69 -21.68
CA GLY A 175 6.57 2.56 -22.66
C GLY A 175 5.03 2.56 -22.61
N GLU A 176 4.40 1.70 -21.79
CA GLU A 176 2.97 1.76 -21.53
C GLU A 176 2.67 2.83 -20.46
N GLN A 177 1.95 3.87 -20.83
CA GLN A 177 1.56 4.91 -19.87
C GLN A 177 0.55 4.32 -18.88
N LYS A 178 0.82 4.45 -17.57
CA LYS A 178 -0.11 4.04 -16.50
C LYS A 178 -0.50 5.24 -15.65
N TRP A 179 -1.74 5.26 -15.18
CA TRP A 179 -2.24 6.35 -14.33
C TRP A 179 -2.78 5.78 -13.03
N VAL A 180 -2.63 6.55 -11.95
CA VAL A 180 -3.15 6.21 -10.62
C VAL A 180 -4.06 7.33 -10.17
N LEU A 181 -5.33 7.01 -9.99
CA LEU A 181 -6.35 7.91 -9.47
C LEU A 181 -6.54 7.66 -7.98
N ARG A 182 -6.43 8.71 -7.18
CA ARG A 182 -6.64 8.72 -5.73
C ARG A 182 -7.89 9.51 -5.40
N ASN A 183 -8.77 8.96 -4.56
CA ASN A 183 -9.79 9.74 -3.88
C ASN A 183 -9.16 10.36 -2.62
N THR A 184 -9.06 11.70 -2.56
CA THR A 184 -8.37 12.38 -1.45
C THR A 184 -9.19 12.39 -0.16
N ARG A 185 -10.51 12.16 -0.23
CA ARG A 185 -11.41 12.05 0.93
C ARG A 185 -11.41 10.65 1.54
N SER A 186 -11.52 9.61 0.71
CA SER A 186 -11.57 8.22 1.19
C SER A 186 -10.19 7.57 1.35
N GLY A 187 -9.15 8.17 0.76
CA GLY A 187 -7.79 7.63 0.75
C GLY A 187 -7.62 6.37 -0.11
N ARG A 188 -8.61 6.04 -0.95
CA ARG A 188 -8.58 4.88 -1.85
C ARG A 188 -7.86 5.21 -3.16
N TYR A 189 -7.21 4.20 -3.72
CA TYR A 189 -6.45 4.27 -4.96
C TYR A 189 -7.06 3.37 -6.02
N LEU A 190 -6.97 3.78 -7.28
CA LEU A 190 -7.37 3.02 -8.45
C LEU A 190 -6.32 3.18 -9.54
N GLU A 191 -5.79 2.07 -10.05
CA GLU A 191 -4.93 2.06 -11.24
C GLU A 191 -5.82 2.14 -12.49
N LEU A 192 -5.46 3.03 -13.42
CA LEU A 192 -6.16 3.28 -14.67
C LEU A 192 -5.22 3.04 -15.86
N ASP A 193 -5.77 2.42 -16.89
CA ASP A 193 -5.15 2.38 -18.21
C ASP A 193 -5.52 3.64 -19.03
N GLU A 194 -4.95 3.79 -20.23
CA GLU A 194 -5.21 4.94 -21.11
C GLU A 194 -6.69 5.09 -21.45
N ARG A 195 -7.39 3.97 -21.60
CA ARG A 195 -8.81 3.92 -21.98
C ARG A 195 -9.69 4.36 -20.82
N ASP A 196 -9.34 3.99 -19.60
CA ASP A 196 -10.03 4.39 -18.39
C ASP A 196 -9.81 5.88 -18.09
N VAL A 197 -8.62 6.42 -18.40
CA VAL A 197 -8.33 7.87 -18.32
C VAL A 197 -9.11 8.65 -19.38
N PHE A 198 -9.18 8.14 -20.61
CA PHE A 198 -9.99 8.74 -21.67
C PHE A 198 -11.46 8.91 -21.27
N LEU A 199 -12.02 7.87 -20.62
CA LEU A 199 -13.37 7.94 -20.05
C LEU A 199 -13.42 8.95 -18.91
N TRP A 200 -12.49 8.87 -17.95
CA TRP A 200 -12.41 9.77 -16.79
C TRP A 200 -12.40 11.26 -17.16
N GLU A 201 -11.62 11.65 -18.17
CA GLU A 201 -11.53 13.04 -18.63
C GLU A 201 -12.85 13.59 -19.18
N ARG A 202 -13.72 12.71 -19.70
CA ARG A 202 -15.02 13.04 -20.31
C ARG A 202 -16.20 12.93 -19.34
N LEU A 203 -15.96 12.59 -18.07
CA LEU A 203 -16.99 12.57 -17.01
C LEU A 203 -17.20 13.98 -16.44
N ASP A 204 -17.66 14.89 -17.29
CA ASP A 204 -17.97 16.28 -16.96
C ASP A 204 -19.40 16.49 -16.43
N GLY A 205 -20.28 15.50 -16.61
CA GLY A 205 -21.70 15.58 -16.25
C GLY A 205 -22.60 16.11 -17.37
N TYR A 206 -22.02 16.50 -18.51
CA TYR A 206 -22.76 16.91 -19.71
C TYR A 206 -22.86 15.77 -20.72
N ASN A 207 -21.83 14.92 -20.79
CA ASN A 207 -21.83 13.75 -21.67
C ASN A 207 -22.71 12.63 -21.10
N THR A 208 -23.62 12.10 -21.93
CA THR A 208 -24.38 10.89 -21.59
C THR A 208 -23.51 9.64 -21.79
N VAL A 209 -23.91 8.50 -21.21
CA VAL A 209 -23.25 7.21 -21.47
C VAL A 209 -23.27 6.85 -22.96
N ARG A 210 -24.30 7.26 -23.70
CA ARG A 210 -24.35 7.14 -25.17
C ARG A 210 -23.25 7.96 -25.84
N ASP A 211 -23.02 9.19 -25.42
CA ASP A 211 -21.98 10.05 -25.98
C ASP A 211 -20.58 9.50 -25.66
N LEU A 212 -20.39 9.00 -24.42
CA LEU A 212 -19.16 8.30 -24.04
C LEU A 212 -18.92 7.06 -24.91
N LEU A 213 -19.95 6.29 -25.22
CA LEU A 213 -19.85 5.14 -26.13
C LEU A 213 -19.44 5.58 -27.55
N PHE A 214 -20.01 6.68 -28.05
CA PHE A 214 -19.65 7.23 -29.37
C PHE A 214 -18.20 7.72 -29.41
N PHE A 215 -17.77 8.52 -28.42
CA PHE A 215 -16.38 8.98 -28.31
C PHE A 215 -15.39 7.82 -28.16
N TYR A 216 -15.77 6.80 -27.40
CA TYR A 216 -14.95 5.61 -27.21
C TYR A 216 -14.82 4.80 -28.51
N ALA A 217 -15.91 4.62 -29.25
CA ALA A 217 -15.91 3.96 -30.55
C ALA A 217 -15.10 4.75 -31.60
N GLN A 218 -15.21 6.07 -31.61
CA GLN A 218 -14.45 6.93 -32.51
C GLN A 218 -12.94 6.88 -32.25
N ARG A 219 -12.52 6.77 -30.98
CA ARG A 219 -11.09 6.75 -30.61
C ARG A 219 -10.45 5.37 -30.75
N TYR A 220 -11.16 4.31 -30.38
CA TYR A 220 -10.59 2.95 -30.26
C TYR A 220 -11.18 1.94 -31.26
N GLY A 221 -12.15 2.34 -32.09
CA GLY A 221 -12.74 1.49 -33.12
C GLY A 221 -13.66 0.37 -32.59
N GLU A 222 -14.04 0.40 -31.31
CA GLU A 222 -14.84 -0.66 -30.68
C GLU A 222 -16.04 -0.09 -29.89
N LEU A 223 -17.21 -0.73 -30.02
CA LEU A 223 -18.41 -0.41 -29.23
C LEU A 223 -18.44 -1.24 -27.93
N ALA A 224 -17.78 -0.75 -26.89
CA ALA A 224 -17.57 -1.50 -25.64
C ALA A 224 -18.46 -1.06 -24.47
N LEU A 225 -19.79 -1.04 -24.64
CA LEU A 225 -20.73 -0.65 -23.58
C LEU A 225 -20.52 -1.42 -22.25
N PRO A 226 -20.31 -2.76 -22.23
CA PRO A 226 -20.08 -3.49 -20.98
C PRO A 226 -18.79 -3.09 -20.25
N ARG A 227 -17.79 -2.57 -20.98
CA ARG A 227 -16.56 -2.06 -20.38
C ARG A 227 -16.83 -0.70 -19.74
N ILE A 228 -17.47 0.21 -20.47
CA ILE A 228 -17.81 1.56 -19.98
C ILE A 228 -18.66 1.44 -18.71
N GLU A 229 -19.69 0.60 -18.71
CA GLU A 229 -20.52 0.36 -17.51
C GLU A 229 -19.72 -0.20 -16.33
N ARG A 230 -18.80 -1.13 -16.58
CA ARG A 230 -17.94 -1.69 -15.52
C ARG A 230 -17.01 -0.64 -14.95
N THR A 231 -16.40 0.19 -15.80
CA THR A 231 -15.50 1.28 -15.38
C THR A 231 -16.28 2.34 -14.59
N LEU A 232 -17.45 2.76 -15.07
CA LEU A 232 -18.34 3.69 -14.35
C LEU A 232 -18.79 3.13 -12.99
N ARG A 233 -19.16 1.84 -12.91
CA ARG A 233 -19.48 1.18 -11.63
C ARG A 233 -18.27 1.14 -10.69
N THR A 234 -17.07 0.91 -11.22
CA THR A 234 -15.83 0.90 -10.43
C THR A 234 -15.53 2.29 -9.86
N PHE A 235 -15.75 3.35 -10.63
CA PHE A 235 -15.64 4.73 -10.14
C PHE A 235 -16.71 5.06 -9.09
N ALA A 236 -17.96 4.63 -9.31
CA ALA A 236 -19.05 4.81 -8.35
C ALA A 236 -18.76 4.08 -7.02
N ASP A 237 -18.25 2.85 -7.06
CA ASP A 237 -17.87 2.04 -5.88
C ASP A 237 -16.78 2.69 -4.99
N LEU A 238 -15.98 3.56 -5.59
CA LEU A 238 -14.91 4.33 -4.96
C LEU A 238 -15.31 5.77 -4.60
N ASP A 239 -16.59 6.10 -4.77
CA ASP A 239 -17.15 7.42 -4.48
C ASP A 239 -16.48 8.53 -5.30
N LEU A 240 -16.07 8.22 -6.53
CA LEU A 240 -15.39 9.14 -7.45
C LEU A 240 -16.35 9.81 -8.46
N VAL A 241 -17.52 9.22 -8.72
CA VAL A 241 -18.48 9.65 -9.76
C VAL A 241 -19.92 9.55 -9.26
N THR A 242 -20.80 10.45 -9.68
CA THR A 242 -22.26 10.42 -9.48
C THR A 242 -23.01 10.23 -10.79
N GLY A 243 -24.30 9.89 -10.74
CA GLY A 243 -25.14 9.78 -11.93
C GLY A 243 -25.03 8.45 -12.69
N VAL A 244 -24.60 7.37 -12.03
CA VAL A 244 -24.50 6.03 -12.64
C VAL A 244 -25.77 5.23 -12.38
N PHE A 245 -26.43 4.75 -13.45
CA PHE A 245 -27.67 3.98 -13.39
C PHE A 245 -27.52 2.64 -12.66
N GLY A 246 -28.52 2.25 -11.86
CA GLY A 246 -28.60 0.95 -11.20
C GLY A 246 -27.55 0.71 -10.11
N HIS A 247 -26.91 1.78 -9.60
CA HIS A 247 -26.04 1.68 -8.43
C HIS A 247 -26.89 1.76 -7.15
N GLU A 248 -27.48 0.64 -6.75
CA GLU A 248 -28.04 0.54 -5.41
C GLU A 248 -26.92 0.70 -4.37
N SER A 249 -27.17 1.58 -3.41
CA SER A 249 -26.34 1.79 -2.23
C SER A 249 -25.99 0.44 -1.60
N ARG A 250 -24.68 0.23 -1.46
CA ARG A 250 -23.91 -0.91 -0.92
C ARG A 250 -24.40 -1.51 0.43
N LYS A 251 -25.53 -1.05 1.00
CA LYS A 251 -26.04 -1.39 2.33
C LYS A 251 -26.35 -2.90 2.48
N GLN A 252 -26.99 -3.53 1.49
CA GLN A 252 -27.39 -4.95 1.58
C GLN A 252 -26.22 -5.95 1.39
N ARG A 253 -25.24 -5.66 0.52
CA ARG A 253 -24.04 -6.51 0.35
C ARG A 253 -23.03 -6.38 1.49
N ARG A 254 -23.11 -5.30 2.28
CA ARG A 254 -22.23 -5.08 3.43
C ARG A 254 -22.62 -6.02 4.58
N LEU A 255 -23.90 -6.25 4.84
CA LEU A 255 -24.35 -7.07 5.97
C LEU A 255 -23.76 -8.50 5.93
N LEU A 256 -23.85 -9.17 4.79
CA LEU A 256 -23.34 -10.55 4.63
C LEU A 256 -21.80 -10.60 4.69
N LYS A 257 -21.10 -9.58 4.17
CA LYS A 257 -19.64 -9.48 4.26
C LYS A 257 -19.15 -9.11 5.66
N THR A 258 -19.86 -8.23 6.37
CA THR A 258 -19.49 -7.79 7.72
C THR A 258 -19.69 -8.90 8.74
N LEU A 259 -20.63 -9.83 8.50
CA LEU A 259 -20.83 -11.01 9.34
C LEU A 259 -19.75 -12.09 9.13
N LEU A 260 -19.22 -12.23 7.90
CA LEU A 260 -18.15 -13.19 7.55
C LEU A 260 -16.73 -12.64 7.74
N GLN A 261 -16.57 -11.31 7.77
CA GLN A 261 -15.29 -10.59 7.91
C GLN A 261 -15.50 -9.32 8.73
N PRO A 262 -15.63 -9.41 10.07
CA PRO A 262 -15.66 -8.22 10.89
C PRO A 262 -14.28 -7.53 10.79
N GLU A 263 -14.26 -6.36 10.14
CA GLU A 263 -13.08 -5.50 9.98
C GLU A 263 -13.19 -4.35 10.99
N LEU A 264 -12.31 -4.36 11.99
CA LEU A 264 -12.09 -3.26 12.92
C LEU A 264 -10.99 -2.35 12.34
N SER A 265 -11.37 -1.46 11.43
CA SER A 265 -10.44 -0.49 10.84
C SER A 265 -10.32 0.76 11.70
N ILE A 266 -9.11 1.11 12.12
CA ILE A 266 -8.80 2.35 12.85
C ILE A 266 -8.23 3.36 11.84
N LYS A 267 -8.88 4.52 11.74
CA LYS A 267 -8.41 5.67 10.94
C LYS A 267 -7.58 6.60 11.81
N GLY A 268 -6.65 7.34 11.20
CA GLY A 268 -5.85 8.34 11.90
C GLY A 268 -4.67 7.77 12.70
N LEU A 269 -4.15 6.60 12.31
CA LEU A 269 -2.93 6.02 12.90
C LEU A 269 -1.65 6.77 12.49
N ASP A 270 -1.73 7.63 11.47
CA ASP A 270 -0.61 8.41 10.93
C ASP A 270 0.22 9.17 11.98
N PRO A 271 -0.38 10.03 12.84
CA PRO A 271 0.36 10.76 13.89
C PRO A 271 0.96 9.84 14.95
N LEU A 272 0.30 8.71 15.27
CA LEU A 272 0.81 7.73 16.24
C LEU A 272 2.11 7.11 15.71
N PHE A 273 2.09 6.56 14.49
CA PHE A 273 3.29 5.98 13.88
C PHE A 273 4.37 7.03 13.62
N ALA A 274 4.00 8.28 13.29
CA ALA A 274 4.98 9.36 13.17
C ALA A 274 5.66 9.71 14.50
N ARG A 275 4.95 9.58 15.64
CA ARG A 275 5.55 9.76 16.98
C ARG A 275 6.47 8.60 17.32
N ILE A 276 5.99 7.36 17.18
CA ILE A 276 6.78 6.14 17.43
C ILE A 276 8.06 6.13 16.59
N TYR A 277 7.95 6.47 15.30
CA TYR A 277 9.09 6.53 14.39
C TYR A 277 10.13 7.56 14.85
N ARG A 278 9.70 8.76 15.24
CA ARG A 278 10.61 9.82 15.71
C ARG A 278 11.27 9.48 17.05
N SER A 279 10.55 8.81 17.96
CA SER A 279 11.08 8.43 19.27
C SER A 279 12.16 7.36 19.18
N PHE A 280 11.87 6.21 18.56
CA PHE A 280 12.82 5.09 18.48
C PHE A 280 12.80 4.33 17.16
N GLY A 281 11.68 4.37 16.41
CA GLY A 281 11.52 3.57 15.20
C GLY A 281 12.55 3.86 14.11
N TRP A 282 13.10 5.08 14.05
CA TRP A 282 14.16 5.45 13.11
C TRP A 282 15.44 4.61 13.24
N TRP A 283 15.74 4.10 14.44
CA TRP A 283 16.96 3.32 14.69
C TRP A 283 16.99 2.03 13.87
N PHE A 284 15.85 1.35 13.71
CA PHE A 284 15.74 0.11 12.92
C PHE A 284 16.05 0.29 11.44
N PHE A 285 15.94 1.51 10.90
CA PHE A 285 16.25 1.83 9.50
C PHE A 285 17.64 2.46 9.33
N SER A 286 18.37 2.64 10.43
CA SER A 286 19.77 3.05 10.41
C SER A 286 20.66 1.86 10.04
N ARG A 287 21.86 2.12 9.50
CA ARG A 287 22.84 1.06 9.22
C ARG A 287 23.15 0.17 10.43
N PRO A 288 23.48 0.72 11.63
CA PRO A 288 23.75 -0.11 12.79
C PRO A 288 22.51 -0.91 13.22
N GLY A 289 21.31 -0.33 13.17
CA GLY A 289 20.08 -1.06 13.52
C GLY A 289 19.77 -2.22 12.57
N VAL A 290 19.96 -2.04 11.27
CA VAL A 290 19.80 -3.12 10.28
C VAL A 290 20.85 -4.23 10.50
N ILE A 291 22.10 -3.86 10.76
CA ILE A 291 23.17 -4.85 11.06
C ILE A 291 22.84 -5.60 12.35
N ALA A 292 22.45 -4.91 13.41
CA ALA A 292 22.05 -5.51 14.68
C ALA A 292 20.86 -6.48 14.51
N LEU A 293 19.89 -6.12 13.68
CA LEU A 293 18.77 -7.01 13.35
C LEU A 293 19.24 -8.28 12.64
N TRP A 294 20.12 -8.19 11.64
CA TRP A 294 20.67 -9.37 10.97
C TRP A 294 21.53 -10.23 11.89
N VAL A 295 22.33 -9.61 12.76
CA VAL A 295 23.09 -10.31 13.80
C VAL A 295 22.15 -11.02 14.76
N LEU A 296 21.08 -10.38 15.21
CA LEU A 296 20.07 -10.98 16.09
C LEU A 296 19.38 -12.18 15.43
N ILE A 297 19.02 -12.07 14.14
CA ILE A 297 18.41 -13.17 13.39
C ILE A 297 19.39 -14.34 13.27
N GLY A 298 20.66 -14.08 12.91
CA GLY A 298 21.68 -15.11 12.77
C GLY A 298 22.06 -15.78 14.10
N ALA A 299 22.28 -14.99 15.14
CA ALA A 299 22.51 -15.48 16.50
C ALA A 299 21.29 -16.26 17.03
N GLY A 300 20.08 -15.81 16.69
CA GLY A 300 18.84 -16.51 16.99
C GLY A 300 18.74 -17.89 16.33
N LEU A 301 19.14 -18.03 15.06
CA LEU A 301 19.19 -19.34 14.39
C LEU A 301 20.20 -20.27 15.05
N PHE A 302 21.36 -19.75 15.45
CA PHE A 302 22.33 -20.51 16.23
C PHE A 302 21.78 -20.89 17.62
N GLY A 303 21.14 -19.96 18.31
CA GLY A 303 20.45 -20.20 19.57
C GLY A 303 19.35 -21.26 19.43
N MET A 304 18.62 -21.26 18.33
CA MET A 304 17.61 -22.28 18.02
C MET A 304 18.22 -23.67 17.88
N TRP A 305 19.38 -23.77 17.23
CA TRP A 305 20.14 -25.02 17.13
C TRP A 305 20.64 -25.49 18.50
N VAL A 306 21.21 -24.61 19.32
CA VAL A 306 21.64 -24.94 20.69
C VAL A 306 20.46 -25.39 21.55
N ALA A 307 19.37 -24.63 21.53
CA ALA A 307 18.14 -24.94 22.27
C ALA A 307 17.53 -26.27 21.84
N SER A 308 17.68 -26.68 20.58
CA SER A 308 17.18 -27.99 20.11
C SER A 308 17.84 -29.19 20.79
N GLY A 309 19.03 -29.01 21.38
CA GLY A 309 19.71 -30.06 22.15
C GLY A 309 19.09 -30.34 23.52
N HIS A 310 18.35 -29.39 24.10
CA HIS A 310 17.81 -29.51 25.46
C HIS A 310 16.32 -29.13 25.62
N GLN A 311 15.73 -28.41 24.65
CA GLN A 311 14.30 -28.12 24.56
C GLN A 311 13.62 -29.06 23.55
N LYS A 312 12.41 -29.50 23.88
CA LYS A 312 11.56 -30.31 22.97
C LYS A 312 10.37 -29.49 22.50
N LEU A 313 10.10 -29.51 21.19
CA LEU A 313 9.04 -28.72 20.56
C LEU A 313 7.64 -28.91 21.18
N PHE A 314 7.32 -30.14 21.60
CA PHE A 314 5.99 -30.52 22.11
C PHE A 314 5.97 -30.78 23.62
N HIS A 315 7.03 -30.45 24.35
CA HIS A 315 7.04 -30.63 25.80
C HIS A 315 6.49 -29.38 26.48
N THR A 316 5.16 -29.29 26.54
CA THR A 316 4.48 -28.39 27.48
C THR A 316 4.75 -28.93 28.88
N ALA A 317 5.84 -28.50 29.51
CA ALA A 317 6.24 -28.92 30.86
C ALA A 317 5.20 -28.49 31.91
N GLY A 318 4.07 -29.20 31.99
CA GLY A 318 2.99 -28.94 32.94
C GLY A 318 2.19 -27.65 32.73
N ALA A 319 2.48 -26.85 31.70
CA ALA A 319 1.85 -25.53 31.51
C ALA A 319 0.36 -25.57 31.10
N GLY A 320 -0.16 -26.74 30.71
CA GLY A 320 -1.57 -26.93 30.35
C GLY A 320 -2.12 -25.86 29.40
N ALA A 321 -3.34 -25.39 29.66
CA ALA A 321 -3.98 -24.33 28.88
C ALA A 321 -3.25 -22.98 28.95
N PHE A 322 -2.56 -22.67 30.06
CA PHE A 322 -1.85 -21.41 30.24
C PHE A 322 -0.70 -21.25 29.24
N GLY A 323 0.12 -22.30 29.06
CA GLY A 323 1.21 -22.29 28.09
C GLY A 323 0.72 -22.02 26.66
N ALA A 324 -0.39 -22.66 26.26
CA ALA A 324 -1.00 -22.46 24.95
C ALA A 324 -1.52 -21.02 24.76
N VAL A 325 -2.20 -20.46 25.78
CA VAL A 325 -2.71 -19.08 25.74
C VAL A 325 -1.57 -18.08 25.64
N ALA A 326 -0.51 -18.24 26.43
CA ALA A 326 0.62 -17.32 26.43
C ALA A 326 1.45 -17.40 25.14
N VAL A 327 1.64 -18.59 24.57
CA VAL A 327 2.25 -18.73 23.22
C VAL A 327 1.36 -18.09 22.16
N GLY A 328 0.04 -18.31 22.21
CA GLY A 328 -0.94 -17.66 21.32
C GLY A 328 -0.92 -16.13 21.42
N ALA A 329 -0.85 -15.59 22.63
CA ALA A 329 -0.68 -14.16 22.86
C ALA A 329 0.65 -13.65 22.29
N GLY A 330 1.73 -14.43 22.41
CA GLY A 330 3.02 -14.15 21.78
C GLY A 330 2.92 -14.01 20.26
N TYR A 331 2.18 -14.90 19.59
CA TYR A 331 1.91 -14.79 18.14
C TYR A 331 1.13 -13.53 17.78
N LEU A 332 0.10 -13.20 18.56
CA LEU A 332 -0.69 -11.99 18.33
C LEU A 332 0.17 -10.73 18.47
N ILE A 333 1.03 -10.67 19.49
CA ILE A 333 1.97 -9.56 19.68
C ILE A 333 2.94 -9.48 18.51
N ALA A 334 3.51 -10.62 18.08
CA ALA A 334 4.42 -10.66 16.94
C ALA A 334 3.76 -10.19 15.63
N LEU A 335 2.48 -10.54 15.43
CA LEU A 335 1.67 -10.07 14.29
C LEU A 335 1.43 -8.55 14.34
N ILE A 336 1.16 -7.98 15.51
CA ILE A 336 1.03 -6.52 15.67
C ILE A 336 2.35 -5.83 15.36
N ILE A 337 3.47 -6.38 15.82
CA ILE A 337 4.81 -5.84 15.54
C ILE A 337 5.13 -5.94 14.05
N HIS A 338 4.76 -7.05 13.39
CA HIS A 338 4.91 -7.23 11.95
C HIS A 338 4.23 -6.12 11.15
N GLU A 339 2.95 -5.87 11.41
CA GLU A 339 2.20 -4.80 10.74
C GLU A 339 2.73 -3.40 11.11
N SER A 340 3.15 -3.22 12.36
CA SER A 340 3.79 -1.98 12.81
C SER A 340 5.12 -1.74 12.09
N ALA A 341 5.88 -2.79 11.76
CA ALA A 341 7.13 -2.68 11.02
C ALA A 341 6.89 -2.16 9.60
N HIS A 342 5.84 -2.63 8.91
CA HIS A 342 5.40 -2.05 7.64
C HIS A 342 5.07 -0.56 7.79
N ALA A 343 4.27 -0.19 8.82
CA ALA A 343 3.90 1.20 9.07
C ALA A 343 5.14 2.10 9.31
N LEU A 344 6.08 1.64 10.13
CA LEU A 344 7.33 2.36 10.43
C LEU A 344 8.22 2.47 9.19
N ALA A 345 8.22 1.45 8.32
CA ALA A 345 8.94 1.51 7.05
C ALA A 345 8.33 2.54 6.10
N VAL A 346 7.00 2.70 6.05
CA VAL A 346 6.35 3.79 5.29
C VAL A 346 6.81 5.15 5.83
N LYS A 347 6.88 5.29 7.17
CA LYS A 347 7.35 6.53 7.83
C LYS A 347 8.81 6.84 7.56
N SER A 348 9.68 5.84 7.43
CA SER A 348 11.09 6.06 7.10
C SER A 348 11.32 6.68 5.72
N TYR A 349 10.33 6.60 4.82
CA TYR A 349 10.34 7.27 3.53
C TYR A 349 9.54 8.60 3.51
N GLY A 350 9.10 9.10 4.66
CA GLY A 350 8.34 10.35 4.77
C GLY A 350 6.92 10.26 4.21
N ARG A 351 6.34 9.05 4.15
CA ARG A 351 5.01 8.79 3.59
C ARG A 351 3.94 8.61 4.67
N LYS A 352 2.67 8.59 4.27
CA LYS A 352 1.52 8.55 5.20
C LYS A 352 0.91 7.15 5.30
N VAL A 353 0.52 6.77 6.51
CA VAL A 353 -0.21 5.54 6.83
C VAL A 353 -1.68 5.90 7.00
N THR A 354 -2.52 5.50 6.05
CA THR A 354 -3.92 5.96 5.96
C THR A 354 -4.84 5.24 6.95
N ARG A 355 -4.67 3.93 7.09
CA ARG A 355 -5.49 3.05 7.94
C ARG A 355 -4.69 1.83 8.38
N GLY A 356 -5.13 1.23 9.45
CA GLY A 356 -4.70 -0.09 9.91
C GLY A 356 -5.76 -0.65 10.84
N GLY A 357 -5.70 -1.93 11.15
CA GLY A 357 -6.73 -2.54 11.98
C GLY A 357 -6.59 -4.04 12.14
N PHE A 358 -7.64 -4.62 12.68
CA PHE A 358 -7.78 -6.07 12.82
C PHE A 358 -8.96 -6.56 12.01
N MET A 359 -8.82 -7.75 11.44
CA MET A 359 -9.88 -8.46 10.75
C MET A 359 -9.88 -9.91 11.22
N LEU A 360 -11.06 -10.47 11.51
CA LEU A 360 -11.17 -11.91 11.75
C LEU A 360 -11.45 -12.61 10.42
N MET A 361 -10.59 -13.57 10.07
CA MET A 361 -10.80 -14.46 8.93
C MET A 361 -10.94 -15.89 9.44
N LEU A 362 -12.13 -16.48 9.29
CA LEU A 362 -12.43 -17.85 9.78
C LEU A 362 -12.08 -18.06 11.27
N GLY A 363 -12.34 -17.06 12.11
CA GLY A 363 -12.05 -17.10 13.55
C GLY A 363 -10.61 -16.78 13.95
N MET A 364 -9.68 -16.64 12.99
CA MET A 364 -8.29 -16.24 13.28
C MET A 364 -8.11 -14.71 13.15
N PRO A 365 -7.50 -14.05 14.15
CA PRO A 365 -7.22 -12.62 14.08
C PRO A 365 -6.07 -12.34 13.11
N LEU A 366 -6.31 -11.43 12.16
CA LEU A 366 -5.31 -10.86 11.27
C LEU A 366 -5.19 -9.37 11.59
N ALA A 367 -3.97 -8.86 11.69
CA ALA A 367 -3.72 -7.42 11.69
C ALA A 367 -3.39 -6.98 10.26
N PHE A 368 -3.66 -5.73 9.91
CA PHE A 368 -3.24 -5.15 8.63
C PHE A 368 -2.90 -3.67 8.78
N VAL A 369 -1.95 -3.21 7.97
CA VAL A 369 -1.66 -1.78 7.75
C VAL A 369 -1.74 -1.44 6.26
N ASP A 370 -2.36 -0.31 5.94
CA ASP A 370 -2.43 0.18 4.56
C ASP A 370 -1.15 0.93 4.18
N THR A 371 -0.35 0.29 3.32
CA THR A 371 0.91 0.79 2.78
C THR A 371 0.75 1.40 1.39
N SER A 372 -0.47 1.64 0.90
CA SER A 372 -0.73 2.06 -0.49
C SER A 372 -0.05 3.37 -0.89
N ASP A 373 0.25 4.28 0.05
CA ASP A 373 0.99 5.52 -0.24
C ASP A 373 2.42 5.25 -0.78
N MET A 374 2.95 4.04 -0.57
CA MET A 374 4.26 3.62 -1.07
C MET A 374 4.31 3.38 -2.58
N TRP A 375 3.17 3.30 -3.27
CA TRP A 375 3.14 3.28 -4.74
C TRP A 375 3.76 4.56 -5.35
N PHE A 376 3.80 5.67 -4.59
CA PHE A 376 4.50 6.90 -4.98
C PHE A 376 6.03 6.86 -4.71
N GLY A 377 6.51 5.80 -4.08
CA GLY A 377 7.93 5.54 -3.83
C GLY A 377 8.64 4.85 -4.99
N SER A 378 9.94 4.65 -4.85
CA SER A 378 10.72 3.81 -5.77
C SER A 378 10.45 2.33 -5.54
N ARG A 379 10.74 1.47 -6.54
CA ARG A 379 10.67 0.00 -6.37
C ARG A 379 11.40 -0.50 -5.14
N TRP A 380 12.58 0.04 -4.87
CA TRP A 380 13.40 -0.37 -3.72
C TRP A 380 12.78 0.05 -2.39
N SER A 381 12.10 1.20 -2.34
CA SER A 381 11.35 1.59 -1.15
C SER A 381 10.15 0.68 -0.88
N ARG A 382 9.44 0.22 -1.92
CA ARG A 382 8.36 -0.76 -1.76
C ARG A 382 8.87 -2.11 -1.28
N ILE A 383 9.99 -2.58 -1.81
CA ILE A 383 10.64 -3.82 -1.37
C ILE A 383 11.03 -3.74 0.11
N VAL A 384 11.65 -2.64 0.54
CA VAL A 384 12.04 -2.45 1.96
C VAL A 384 10.81 -2.46 2.86
N VAL A 385 9.74 -1.76 2.48
CA VAL A 385 8.48 -1.77 3.25
C VAL A 385 7.92 -3.18 3.32
N THR A 386 7.88 -3.90 2.21
CA THR A 386 7.33 -5.26 2.14
C THR A 386 8.15 -6.27 2.96
N ILE A 387 9.48 -6.18 2.95
CA ILE A 387 10.33 -7.13 3.68
C ILE A 387 10.42 -6.78 5.19
N SER A 388 10.09 -5.54 5.59
CA SER A 388 10.18 -5.10 6.98
C SER A 388 9.32 -5.90 7.96
N GLY A 389 8.11 -6.32 7.55
CA GLY A 389 7.24 -7.19 8.34
C GLY A 389 7.92 -8.51 8.68
N PRO A 390 8.24 -9.36 7.69
CA PRO A 390 8.89 -10.65 7.92
C PRO A 390 10.21 -10.54 8.69
N LEU A 391 11.04 -9.52 8.42
CA LEU A 391 12.29 -9.33 9.16
C LEU A 391 12.06 -8.99 10.64
N SER A 392 11.03 -8.21 10.96
CA SER A 392 10.69 -7.94 12.36
C SER A 392 10.24 -9.23 13.08
N THR A 393 9.47 -10.09 12.41
CA THR A 393 9.07 -11.40 12.93
C THR A 393 10.27 -12.31 13.18
N ALA A 394 11.23 -12.37 12.26
CA ALA A 394 12.48 -13.12 12.47
C ALA A 394 13.35 -12.54 13.59
N GLY A 395 13.36 -11.21 13.76
CA GLY A 395 14.07 -10.56 14.88
C GLY A 395 13.50 -10.98 16.24
N ILE A 396 12.17 -10.98 16.38
CA ILE A 396 11.49 -11.49 17.59
C ILE A 396 11.80 -12.97 17.78
N ALA A 397 11.71 -13.77 16.72
CA ALA A 397 12.04 -15.19 16.77
C ALA A 397 13.47 -15.42 17.28
N GLY A 398 14.43 -14.61 16.82
CA GLY A 398 15.82 -14.71 17.24
C GLY A 398 16.04 -14.34 18.70
N ALA A 399 15.38 -13.30 19.20
CA ALA A 399 15.41 -12.97 20.62
C ALA A 399 14.82 -14.09 21.49
N CYS A 400 13.68 -14.66 21.09
CA CYS A 400 13.07 -15.80 21.79
C CYS A 400 13.95 -17.05 21.75
N ALA A 401 14.59 -17.33 20.61
CA ALA A 401 15.49 -18.48 20.45
C ALA A 401 16.74 -18.37 21.33
N LEU A 402 17.35 -17.18 21.39
CA LEU A 402 18.49 -16.92 22.27
C LEU A 402 18.11 -17.08 23.75
N TYR A 403 16.96 -16.53 24.15
CA TYR A 403 16.46 -16.74 25.51
C TYR A 403 16.25 -18.23 25.79
N ALA A 404 15.60 -18.97 24.88
CA ALA A 404 15.40 -20.39 25.03
C ALA A 404 16.71 -21.21 25.11
N ALA A 405 17.78 -20.75 24.46
CA ALA A 405 19.06 -21.44 24.42
C ALA A 405 19.85 -21.35 25.74
N TYR A 406 19.81 -20.18 26.39
CA TYR A 406 20.69 -19.85 27.52
C TYR A 406 19.96 -19.64 28.85
N ALA A 407 18.63 -19.49 28.84
CA ALA A 407 17.86 -19.42 30.09
C ALA A 407 17.88 -20.77 30.82
N THR A 408 17.66 -20.72 32.13
CA THR A 408 17.48 -21.93 32.94
C THR A 408 16.32 -22.76 32.37
N PRO A 409 16.50 -24.08 32.18
CA PRO A 409 15.42 -24.93 31.66
C PRO A 409 14.16 -24.82 32.52
N GLY A 410 13.07 -24.36 31.93
CA GLY A 410 11.80 -24.15 32.62
C GLY A 410 10.66 -23.92 31.64
N GLN A 411 9.47 -23.61 32.17
CA GLN A 411 8.28 -23.38 31.32
C GLN A 411 8.47 -22.21 30.36
N LEU A 412 9.06 -21.11 30.83
CA LEU A 412 9.28 -19.92 30.01
C LEU A 412 10.28 -20.16 28.88
N SER A 413 11.37 -20.90 29.12
CA SER A 413 12.35 -21.25 28.07
C SER A 413 11.72 -22.16 27.01
N ALA A 414 10.90 -23.13 27.43
CA ALA A 414 10.17 -24.01 26.52
C ALA A 414 9.12 -23.25 25.68
N MET A 415 8.38 -22.32 26.28
CA MET A 415 7.41 -21.48 25.57
C MET A 415 8.10 -20.52 24.59
N ALA A 416 9.24 -19.94 24.97
CA ALA A 416 10.05 -19.13 24.10
C ALA A 416 10.60 -19.94 22.91
N TYR A 417 11.00 -21.19 23.12
CA TYR A 417 11.43 -22.09 22.06
C TYR A 417 10.29 -22.40 21.07
N GLN A 418 9.10 -22.72 21.58
CA GLN A 418 7.91 -22.97 20.76
C GLN A 418 7.50 -21.74 19.94
N LEU A 419 7.52 -20.56 20.57
CA LEU A 419 7.23 -19.30 19.89
C LEU A 419 8.29 -18.99 18.83
N ALA A 420 9.59 -19.12 19.17
CA ALA A 420 10.69 -18.89 18.24
C ALA A 420 10.59 -19.80 17.00
N PHE A 421 10.35 -21.11 17.19
CA PHE A 421 10.19 -22.05 16.10
C PHE A 421 9.10 -21.61 15.11
N GLY A 422 7.89 -21.34 15.60
CA GLY A 422 6.80 -21.03 14.70
C GLY A 422 6.85 -19.59 14.16
N LEU A 423 7.52 -18.65 14.83
CA LEU A 423 7.81 -17.32 14.25
C LEU A 423 8.86 -17.40 13.12
N TYR A 424 9.88 -18.25 13.25
CA TYR A 424 10.81 -18.53 12.14
C TYR A 424 10.10 -19.23 10.99
N LEU A 425 9.26 -20.22 11.27
CA LEU A 425 8.46 -20.90 10.26
C LEU A 425 7.49 -19.92 9.57
N ASN A 426 6.84 -19.03 10.33
CA ASN A 426 5.98 -17.98 9.81
C ASN A 426 6.76 -17.01 8.92
N THR A 427 7.99 -16.64 9.30
CA THR A 427 8.85 -15.79 8.48
C THR A 427 9.22 -16.47 7.16
N ALA A 428 9.59 -17.75 7.18
CA ALA A 428 9.86 -18.54 5.99
C ALA A 428 8.61 -18.66 5.09
N TYR A 429 7.44 -18.83 5.69
CA TYR A 429 6.16 -18.86 4.98
C TYR A 429 5.85 -17.51 4.32
N ASN A 430 5.99 -16.39 5.04
CA ASN A 430 5.75 -15.04 4.49
C ASN A 430 6.76 -14.64 3.41
N LEU A 431 8.01 -15.10 3.50
CA LEU A 431 9.03 -14.89 2.46
C LEU A 431 8.90 -15.84 1.26
N ASN A 432 7.95 -16.80 1.29
CA ASN A 432 7.75 -17.73 0.20
C ASN A 432 7.26 -17.00 -1.07
N PRO A 433 8.03 -17.02 -2.18
CA PRO A 433 7.69 -16.31 -3.40
C PRO A 433 6.50 -16.92 -4.17
N LEU A 434 6.00 -18.10 -3.80
CA LEU A 434 4.92 -18.80 -4.50
C LEU A 434 3.52 -18.38 -4.01
N MET A 435 3.43 -17.94 -2.75
CA MET A 435 2.18 -17.55 -2.10
C MET A 435 2.02 -16.03 -2.15
N PRO A 436 0.79 -15.48 -2.18
CA PRO A 436 0.56 -14.04 -2.34
C PRO A 436 0.77 -13.30 -1.01
N LEU A 437 1.97 -13.46 -0.46
CA LEU A 437 2.46 -12.91 0.80
C LEU A 437 3.58 -11.89 0.50
N ASP A 438 4.23 -11.38 1.54
CA ASP A 438 5.24 -10.33 1.41
C ASP A 438 6.41 -10.71 0.49
N GLY A 439 6.92 -11.94 0.59
CA GLY A 439 8.02 -12.42 -0.24
C GLY A 439 7.69 -12.38 -1.74
N TYR A 440 6.46 -12.75 -2.10
CA TYR A 440 5.98 -12.64 -3.47
C TYR A 440 5.88 -11.19 -3.94
N GLN A 441 5.33 -10.30 -3.10
CA GLN A 441 5.20 -8.88 -3.45
C GLN A 441 6.58 -8.24 -3.65
N ALA A 442 7.53 -8.53 -2.76
CA ALA A 442 8.91 -8.06 -2.86
C ALA A 442 9.60 -8.58 -4.13
N MET A 443 9.40 -9.86 -4.47
CA MET A 443 9.94 -10.45 -5.71
C MET A 443 9.29 -9.85 -6.96
N ALA A 444 7.96 -9.66 -6.96
CA ALA A 444 7.24 -9.05 -8.07
C ALA A 444 7.72 -7.61 -8.35
N ASP A 445 7.97 -6.83 -7.28
CA ASP A 445 8.56 -5.50 -7.38
C ASP A 445 10.03 -5.52 -7.84
N ALA A 446 10.82 -6.50 -7.39
CA ALA A 446 12.21 -6.69 -7.81
C ALA A 446 12.32 -7.01 -9.31
N LEU A 447 11.46 -7.91 -9.80
CA LEU A 447 11.39 -8.34 -11.20
C LEU A 447 10.63 -7.35 -12.10
N ARG A 448 10.01 -6.30 -11.54
CA ARG A 448 9.17 -5.33 -12.27
C ARG A 448 8.04 -6.01 -13.05
N MET A 449 7.39 -6.98 -12.41
CA MET A 449 6.31 -7.76 -13.00
C MET A 449 5.11 -7.75 -12.05
N PRO A 450 4.25 -6.72 -12.13
CA PRO A 450 3.00 -6.74 -11.38
C PRO A 450 2.16 -7.93 -11.83
N ARG A 451 1.52 -8.62 -10.87
CA ARG A 451 0.72 -9.84 -11.12
C ARG A 451 1.52 -10.99 -11.77
N LEU A 452 2.81 -11.10 -11.45
CA LEU A 452 3.71 -12.16 -11.91
C LEU A 452 3.08 -13.56 -11.86
N ARG A 453 2.45 -13.93 -10.74
CA ARG A 453 1.82 -15.25 -10.58
C ARG A 453 0.70 -15.49 -11.58
N GLU A 454 -0.19 -14.52 -11.77
CA GLU A 454 -1.31 -14.68 -12.68
C GLU A 454 -0.84 -14.78 -14.14
N GLN A 455 0.13 -13.94 -14.53
CA GLN A 455 0.73 -13.99 -15.85
C GLN A 455 1.48 -15.31 -16.09
N ALA A 456 2.29 -15.75 -15.13
CA ALA A 456 3.06 -16.98 -15.21
C ALA A 456 2.17 -18.23 -15.24
N THR A 457 1.16 -18.31 -14.38
CA THR A 457 0.20 -19.42 -14.40
C THR A 457 -0.63 -19.44 -15.69
N ALA A 458 -1.06 -18.27 -16.19
CA ALA A 458 -1.77 -18.19 -17.47
C ALA A 458 -0.89 -18.63 -18.65
N TYR A 459 0.38 -18.20 -18.64
CA TYR A 459 1.35 -18.60 -19.66
C TYR A 459 1.62 -20.11 -19.58
N PHE A 460 1.91 -20.66 -18.41
CA PHE A 460 2.13 -22.10 -18.23
C PHE A 460 0.93 -22.95 -18.68
N THR A 461 -0.29 -22.57 -18.27
CA THR A 461 -1.49 -23.39 -18.54
C THR A 461 -1.98 -23.33 -19.99
N LYS A 462 -1.68 -22.24 -20.72
CA LYS A 462 -2.19 -22.04 -22.08
C LYS A 462 -1.14 -21.63 -23.09
N GLY A 463 -0.35 -20.59 -22.78
CA GLY A 463 0.62 -19.99 -23.70
C GLY A 463 1.74 -20.95 -24.09
N PHE A 464 2.43 -21.50 -23.10
CA PHE A 464 3.57 -22.41 -23.29
C PHE A 464 3.20 -23.63 -24.14
N TRP A 465 2.06 -24.27 -23.85
CA TRP A 465 1.58 -25.41 -24.62
C TRP A 465 1.10 -25.04 -26.03
N ALA A 466 0.68 -23.80 -26.25
CA ALA A 466 0.32 -23.30 -27.58
C ALA A 466 1.57 -22.99 -28.40
N ASP A 467 2.61 -22.42 -27.79
CA ASP A 467 3.87 -22.10 -28.45
C ASP A 467 4.61 -23.38 -28.86
N LEU A 468 4.64 -24.39 -27.96
CA LEU A 468 5.21 -25.71 -28.26
C LEU A 468 4.46 -26.41 -29.40
N ARG A 469 3.12 -26.35 -29.41
CA ARG A 469 2.28 -26.90 -30.49
C ARG A 469 2.48 -26.19 -31.83
N LYS A 470 2.83 -24.90 -31.81
CA LYS A 470 3.09 -24.09 -33.01
C LYS A 470 4.56 -24.12 -33.45
N GLY A 471 5.43 -24.88 -32.77
CA GLY A 471 6.86 -24.97 -33.09
C GLY A 471 7.68 -23.73 -32.73
N HIS A 472 7.10 -22.76 -32.00
CA HIS A 472 7.85 -21.59 -31.53
C HIS A 472 8.71 -21.98 -30.32
N ARG A 473 10.01 -21.66 -30.37
CA ARG A 473 10.91 -21.87 -29.23
C ARG A 473 10.77 -20.70 -28.25
N PRO A 474 10.28 -20.94 -27.02
CA PRO A 474 10.12 -19.87 -26.05
C PRO A 474 11.48 -19.31 -25.61
N GLY A 475 11.56 -17.99 -25.47
CA GLY A 475 12.77 -17.34 -24.96
C GLY A 475 13.03 -17.61 -23.48
N TRP A 476 14.23 -17.30 -22.99
CA TRP A 476 14.64 -17.57 -21.59
C TRP A 476 13.66 -17.01 -20.53
N ARG A 477 13.12 -15.82 -20.77
CA ARG A 477 12.10 -15.19 -19.91
C ARG A 477 10.79 -15.98 -19.88
N GLN A 478 10.35 -16.48 -21.03
CA GLN A 478 9.14 -17.29 -21.15
C GLN A 478 9.31 -18.65 -20.48
N ILE A 479 10.48 -19.26 -20.59
CA ILE A 479 10.83 -20.49 -19.84
C ILE A 479 10.77 -20.21 -18.33
N GLY A 480 11.36 -19.10 -17.86
CA GLY A 480 11.26 -18.69 -16.46
C GLY A 480 9.82 -18.47 -15.98
N MET A 481 8.97 -17.82 -16.79
CA MET A 481 7.54 -17.66 -16.48
C MET A 481 6.80 -19.00 -16.46
N ALA A 482 7.09 -19.91 -17.39
CA ALA A 482 6.48 -21.23 -17.42
C ALA A 482 6.89 -22.07 -16.20
N ALA A 483 8.18 -22.06 -15.85
CA ALA A 483 8.71 -22.76 -14.68
C ALA A 483 8.09 -22.23 -13.38
N TYR A 484 8.07 -20.90 -13.18
CA TYR A 484 7.43 -20.30 -12.02
C TYR A 484 5.91 -20.59 -11.99
N GLY A 485 5.24 -20.52 -13.15
CA GLY A 485 3.83 -20.85 -13.29
C GLY A 485 3.51 -22.30 -12.90
N PHE A 486 4.35 -23.25 -13.32
CA PHE A 486 4.29 -24.64 -12.91
C PHE A 486 4.47 -24.79 -11.40
N THR A 487 5.54 -24.22 -10.84
CA THR A 487 5.83 -24.31 -9.40
C THR A 487 4.72 -23.68 -8.55
N ALA A 488 4.08 -22.60 -9.01
CA ALA A 488 2.95 -21.98 -8.31
C ALA A 488 1.70 -22.88 -8.31
N VAL A 489 1.46 -23.63 -9.39
CA VAL A 489 0.34 -24.59 -9.49
C VAL A 489 0.63 -25.86 -8.68
N ALA A 490 1.81 -26.45 -8.87
CA ALA A 490 2.26 -27.63 -8.14
C ALA A 490 2.36 -27.36 -6.64
N GLY A 491 2.94 -26.23 -6.24
CA GLY A 491 3.05 -25.82 -4.85
C GLY A 491 1.70 -25.60 -4.18
N LEU A 492 0.72 -25.03 -4.90
CA LEU A 492 -0.66 -24.94 -4.39
C LEU A 492 -1.28 -26.33 -4.19
N ALA A 493 -1.10 -27.25 -5.14
CA ALA A 493 -1.61 -28.62 -5.02
C ALA A 493 -0.98 -29.35 -3.83
N VAL A 494 0.35 -29.27 -3.68
CA VAL A 494 1.08 -29.83 -2.54
C VAL A 494 0.59 -29.23 -1.23
N PHE A 495 0.42 -27.91 -1.16
CA PHE A 495 -0.10 -27.25 0.04
C PHE A 495 -1.51 -27.74 0.42
N VAL A 496 -2.41 -27.89 -0.56
CA VAL A 496 -3.76 -28.42 -0.33
C VAL A 496 -3.70 -29.88 0.16
N VAL A 497 -2.84 -30.71 -0.44
CA VAL A 497 -2.64 -32.10 0.00
C VAL A 497 -2.09 -32.15 1.43
N LEU A 498 -1.04 -31.37 1.74
CA LEU A 498 -0.46 -31.32 3.08
C LEU A 498 -1.45 -30.79 4.11
N ALA A 499 -2.23 -29.74 3.78
CA ALA A 499 -3.28 -29.22 4.66
C ALA A 499 -4.37 -30.27 4.91
N PHE A 500 -4.75 -31.03 3.88
CA PHE A 500 -5.69 -32.14 4.01
C PHE A 500 -5.15 -33.28 4.87
N LEU A 501 -3.89 -33.69 4.66
CA LEU A 501 -3.23 -34.72 5.46
C LEU A 501 -3.10 -34.27 6.93
N MET A 502 -2.69 -33.02 7.16
CA MET A 502 -2.58 -32.45 8.49
C MET A 502 -3.95 -32.35 9.18
N TRP A 503 -5.00 -31.94 8.48
CA TRP A 503 -6.37 -31.95 9.00
C TRP A 503 -6.82 -33.37 9.37
N ARG A 504 -6.63 -34.32 8.45
CA ARG A 504 -7.00 -35.72 8.65
C ARG A 504 -6.30 -36.32 9.88
N ASP A 505 -5.03 -36.03 10.06
CA ASP A 505 -4.21 -36.63 11.12
C ASP A 505 -4.38 -35.92 12.47
N ARG A 506 -4.64 -34.59 12.49
CA ARG A 506 -4.79 -33.82 13.74
C ARG A 506 -6.22 -33.64 14.22
N LEU A 507 -7.14 -33.32 13.31
CA LEU A 507 -8.55 -33.09 13.62
C LEU A 507 -9.40 -34.32 13.35
N GLY A 508 -9.03 -35.13 12.36
CA GLY A 508 -9.73 -36.38 12.06
C GLY A 508 -9.66 -37.45 13.16
N GLY A 509 -8.71 -37.35 14.11
CA GLY A 509 -8.70 -38.15 15.35
C GLY A 509 -9.72 -37.64 16.36
N LEU A 510 -9.66 -36.35 16.73
CA LEU A 510 -10.62 -35.67 17.61
C LEU A 510 -12.08 -35.77 17.12
N VAL A 511 -12.29 -35.75 15.80
CA VAL A 511 -13.62 -35.94 15.17
C VAL A 511 -14.05 -37.41 15.23
N ARG A 512 -13.15 -38.38 15.01
CA ARG A 512 -13.47 -39.81 15.09
C ARG A 512 -13.80 -40.27 16.51
N ASP A 513 -13.14 -39.68 17.52
CA ASP A 513 -13.28 -40.09 18.91
C ASP A 513 -14.54 -39.49 19.58
N HIS A 514 -15.15 -38.45 18.98
CA HIS A 514 -16.30 -37.73 19.55
C HIS A 514 -17.54 -37.68 18.65
N LEU A 515 -17.48 -38.16 17.40
CA LEU A 515 -18.65 -38.24 16.53
C LEU A 515 -19.05 -39.69 16.18
N PRO A 516 -20.36 -39.98 16.06
CA PRO A 516 -20.85 -41.25 15.55
C PRO A 516 -20.21 -41.65 14.22
N PRO A 517 -19.94 -42.95 13.99
CA PRO A 517 -19.33 -43.43 12.75
C PRO A 517 -20.16 -42.99 11.52
N GLY A 518 -19.50 -42.37 10.53
CA GLY A 518 -20.10 -41.92 9.28
C GLY A 518 -20.29 -40.39 9.16
N ILE A 519 -20.35 -39.65 10.28
CA ILE A 519 -20.47 -38.18 10.24
C ILE A 519 -19.13 -37.52 9.86
N ASP A 520 -18.02 -38.15 10.18
CA ASP A 520 -16.67 -37.77 9.75
C ASP A 520 -16.58 -37.67 8.22
N ILE A 521 -17.14 -38.64 7.49
CA ILE A 521 -17.20 -38.63 6.03
C ILE A 521 -18.06 -37.46 5.53
N VAL A 522 -19.19 -37.18 6.17
CA VAL A 522 -20.07 -36.07 5.80
C VAL A 522 -19.39 -34.72 6.03
N VAL A 523 -18.74 -34.51 7.17
CA VAL A 523 -18.02 -33.27 7.49
C VAL A 523 -16.85 -33.05 6.54
N VAL A 524 -16.07 -34.09 6.23
CA VAL A 524 -14.97 -34.02 5.26
C VAL A 524 -15.51 -33.73 3.85
N THR A 525 -16.60 -34.38 3.45
CA THR A 525 -17.23 -34.17 2.13
C THR A 525 -17.82 -32.76 2.00
N LEU A 526 -18.45 -32.25 3.06
CA LEU A 526 -18.96 -30.87 3.11
C LEU A 526 -17.80 -29.86 3.06
N GLY A 527 -16.73 -30.10 3.82
CA GLY A 527 -15.53 -29.25 3.83
C GLY A 527 -14.85 -29.19 2.47
N ILE A 528 -14.64 -30.35 1.83
CA ILE A 528 -14.12 -30.43 0.46
C ILE A 528 -15.07 -29.73 -0.52
N GLY A 529 -16.37 -29.95 -0.39
CA GLY A 529 -17.40 -29.31 -1.19
C GLY A 529 -17.37 -27.78 -1.09
N ILE A 530 -17.19 -27.22 0.12
CA ILE A 530 -17.09 -25.78 0.37
C ILE A 530 -15.79 -25.20 -0.20
N VAL A 531 -14.65 -25.87 0.01
CA VAL A 531 -13.34 -25.40 -0.49
C VAL A 531 -13.29 -25.46 -2.02
N LEU A 532 -13.86 -26.50 -2.62
CA LEU A 532 -13.91 -26.65 -4.07
C LEU A 532 -15.08 -25.89 -4.71
N PHE A 533 -16.06 -25.40 -3.94
CA PHE A 533 -17.24 -24.68 -4.43
C PHE A 533 -16.93 -23.62 -5.50
N PRO A 534 -15.91 -22.74 -5.36
CA PRO A 534 -15.61 -21.72 -6.38
C PRO A 534 -15.20 -22.30 -7.74
N ILE A 535 -14.61 -23.51 -7.73
CA ILE A 535 -14.13 -24.22 -8.92
C ILE A 535 -15.32 -24.86 -9.64
N TRP A 536 -16.13 -25.64 -8.93
CA TRP A 536 -17.28 -26.33 -9.52
C TRP A 536 -18.39 -25.35 -9.89
N TYR A 537 -18.63 -24.29 -9.11
CA TYR A 537 -19.56 -23.20 -9.47
C TYR A 537 -19.18 -22.52 -10.79
N ARG A 538 -17.89 -22.26 -11.04
CA ARG A 538 -17.43 -21.71 -12.33
C ARG A 538 -17.65 -22.69 -13.47
N MET A 539 -17.41 -23.98 -13.27
CA MET A 539 -17.67 -25.02 -14.27
C MET A 539 -19.16 -25.13 -14.59
N ILE A 540 -20.01 -25.25 -13.57
CA ILE A 540 -21.47 -25.32 -13.69
C ILE A 540 -22.02 -24.06 -14.37
N ARG A 541 -21.55 -22.87 -13.99
CA ARG A 541 -21.97 -21.62 -14.65
C ARG A 541 -21.58 -21.58 -16.13
N LYS A 542 -20.38 -22.06 -16.50
CA LYS A 542 -20.00 -22.18 -17.92
C LYS A 542 -20.86 -23.18 -18.66
N LEU A 543 -21.19 -24.31 -18.03
CA LEU A 543 -22.07 -25.33 -18.60
C LEU A 543 -23.49 -24.79 -18.82
N ILE A 544 -24.05 -24.09 -17.83
CA ILE A 544 -25.36 -23.42 -17.94
C ILE A 544 -25.36 -22.38 -19.07
N LEU A 545 -24.30 -21.57 -19.18
CA LEU A 545 -24.16 -20.59 -20.25
C LEU A 545 -23.98 -21.24 -21.64
N PHE A 546 -23.34 -22.41 -21.70
CA PHE A 546 -23.19 -23.18 -22.93
C PHE A 546 -24.53 -23.81 -23.37
N VAL A 547 -25.28 -24.38 -22.42
CA VAL A 547 -26.62 -24.93 -22.67
C VAL A 547 -27.60 -23.83 -23.10
N LYS A 548 -27.56 -22.65 -22.46
CA LYS A 548 -28.38 -21.48 -22.85
C LYS A 548 -28.00 -20.87 -24.22
N ARG A 549 -26.83 -21.20 -24.78
CA ARG A 549 -26.36 -20.70 -26.08
C ARG A 549 -26.67 -21.65 -27.25
N ARG A 550 -27.31 -22.80 -27.01
CA ARG A 550 -27.84 -23.58 -28.14
C ARG A 550 -28.93 -22.75 -28.83
N PRO A 551 -28.78 -22.40 -30.12
CA PRO A 551 -29.87 -21.74 -30.85
C PRO A 551 -31.08 -22.68 -30.82
N LYS A 552 -32.25 -22.14 -30.49
CA LYS A 552 -33.51 -22.86 -30.69
C LYS A 552 -33.55 -23.24 -32.18
N GLU A 553 -33.53 -24.53 -32.47
CA GLU A 553 -33.81 -25.03 -33.82
C GLU A 553 -35.15 -24.44 -34.26
N VAL A 554 -35.11 -23.67 -35.35
CA VAL A 554 -36.32 -23.23 -36.04
C VAL A 554 -36.91 -24.48 -36.67
N PRO A 555 -38.16 -24.87 -36.36
CA PRO A 555 -38.76 -26.03 -36.98
C PRO A 555 -38.88 -25.77 -38.48
N ALA A 556 -38.31 -26.68 -39.29
CA ALA A 556 -38.50 -26.69 -40.72
C ALA A 556 -39.98 -27.03 -41.00
N THR A 557 -40.64 -26.17 -41.79
CA THR A 557 -41.93 -26.44 -42.43
C THR A 557 -41.84 -27.59 -43.39
#